data_AF-A0A543G3J6-F1
#
_entry.id   AF-A0A543G3J6-F1
#
_cell.length_a   1.000
_cell.length_b   1.000
_cell.length_c   1.000
_cell.angle_alpha   90.00
_cell.angle_beta   90.00
_cell.angle_gamma   90.00
#
_symmetry.space_group_name_H-M   'P 1'
#
loop_
_entity.id
_entity.type
_entity.pdbx_description
1 polymer ?
#
loop_
_entity_poly.entity_id
_entity_poly.type
_entity_poly.pdbx_seq_one_letter_code
_entity_poly.pdbx_strand_id
1 'polypeptide(L)'
;MQKTNFNGHDVRFEIIENEVWFLAVDLQPITGHTNLREAIRMTLDLDEVREISVQDKKGSVRPHKIISESGFYKLVFNSKLPLAKEFTKYVTKVILPQIRKTGTFGNNQLQANVTALQLGEQKVDNLSKQIALLNKERRYEKMNNDKIKIFDVFKTNDAGHTNGLIQ
;
A
#
# COMPACT_ATOMS: atom_id res chain seq x y z
N MET A 1 -28.42 -7.59 7.25
CA MET A 1 -27.03 -7.98 7.57
C MET A 1 -26.34 -8.58 6.36
N GLN A 2 -25.08 -8.19 6.16
CA GLN A 2 -24.18 -8.75 5.15
C GLN A 2 -23.64 -10.12 5.61
N LYS A 3 -23.06 -10.89 4.70
CA LYS A 3 -22.50 -12.22 4.98
C LYS A 3 -21.12 -12.37 4.36
N THR A 4 -20.23 -13.03 5.08
CA THR A 4 -18.93 -13.49 4.59
C THR A 4 -18.69 -14.93 5.01
N ASN A 5 -17.81 -15.65 4.31
CA ASN A 5 -17.41 -16.99 4.69
C ASN A 5 -16.00 -16.95 5.31
N PHE A 6 -15.86 -17.49 6.51
CA PHE A 6 -14.59 -17.60 7.23
C PHE A 6 -14.33 -19.06 7.56
N ASN A 7 -13.33 -19.67 6.91
CA ASN A 7 -12.93 -21.07 7.13
C ASN A 7 -14.12 -22.06 7.02
N GLY A 8 -15.02 -21.84 6.06
CA GLY A 8 -16.22 -22.68 5.89
C GLY A 8 -17.39 -22.31 6.79
N HIS A 9 -17.26 -21.29 7.65
CA HIS A 9 -18.34 -20.79 8.50
C HIS A 9 -18.90 -19.48 7.93
N ASP A 10 -20.22 -19.43 7.74
CA ASP A 10 -20.91 -18.20 7.35
C ASP A 10 -21.02 -17.26 8.55
N VAL A 11 -20.44 -16.07 8.43
CA VAL A 11 -20.46 -15.00 9.43
C VAL A 11 -21.28 -13.84 8.92
N ARG A 12 -22.35 -13.49 9.66
CA ARG A 12 -23.12 -12.26 9.41
C ARG A 12 -22.49 -11.07 10.12
N PHE A 13 -22.48 -9.94 9.44
CA PHE A 13 -22.04 -8.68 10.01
C PHE A 13 -22.85 -7.48 9.48
N GLU A 14 -22.71 -6.36 10.15
CA GLU A 14 -23.28 -5.07 9.76
C GLU A 14 -22.28 -3.96 10.09
N ILE A 15 -22.32 -2.87 9.33
CA ILE A 15 -21.50 -1.69 9.60
C ILE A 15 -22.39 -0.68 10.29
N ILE A 16 -22.06 -0.33 11.53
CA ILE A 16 -22.80 0.63 12.36
C ILE A 16 -21.78 1.66 12.83
N GLU A 17 -22.04 2.95 12.59
CA GLU A 17 -21.14 4.04 12.99
C GLU A 17 -19.71 3.87 12.45
N ASN A 18 -19.59 3.34 11.24
CA ASN A 18 -18.32 3.07 10.56
C ASN A 18 -17.46 1.96 11.21
N GLU A 19 -18.03 1.20 12.14
CA GLU A 19 -17.42 0.01 12.75
C GLU A 19 -18.11 -1.27 12.31
N VAL A 20 -17.37 -2.37 12.25
CA VAL A 20 -17.92 -3.68 11.93
C VAL A 20 -18.48 -4.35 13.17
N TRP A 21 -19.71 -4.82 13.07
CA TRP A 21 -20.44 -5.54 14.11
C TRP A 21 -20.84 -6.92 13.63
N PHE A 22 -20.38 -7.96 14.34
CA PHE A 22 -20.61 -9.36 14.00
C PHE A 22 -21.79 -9.93 14.75
N LEU A 23 -22.58 -10.78 14.10
CA LEU A 23 -23.61 -11.53 14.79
C LEU A 23 -22.98 -12.59 15.70
N ALA A 24 -23.19 -12.48 17.01
CA ALA A 24 -22.51 -13.30 17.99
C ALA A 24 -22.68 -14.80 17.74
N VAL A 25 -23.90 -15.25 17.43
CA VAL A 25 -24.21 -16.68 17.24
C VAL A 25 -23.37 -17.32 16.13
N ASP A 26 -23.00 -16.57 15.09
CA ASP A 26 -22.21 -17.10 13.97
C ASP A 26 -20.71 -17.26 14.34
N LEU A 27 -20.26 -16.62 15.43
CA LEU A 27 -18.86 -16.64 15.89
C LEU A 27 -18.56 -17.78 16.86
N GLN A 28 -19.57 -18.47 17.36
CA GLN A 28 -19.38 -19.59 18.28
C GLN A 28 -18.45 -20.69 17.72
N PRO A 29 -18.60 -21.19 16.47
CA PRO A 29 -17.69 -22.19 15.92
C PRO A 29 -16.26 -21.67 15.70
N ILE A 30 -16.10 -20.36 15.52
CA ILE A 30 -14.81 -19.71 15.24
C ILE A 30 -14.04 -19.47 16.53
N THR A 31 -14.73 -18.99 17.56
CA THR A 31 -14.15 -18.67 18.87
C THR A 31 -14.03 -19.91 19.76
N GLY A 32 -14.84 -20.94 19.51
CA GLY A 32 -14.84 -22.21 20.26
C GLY A 32 -15.30 -22.12 21.69
N HIS A 33 -15.95 -21.03 22.06
CA HIS A 33 -16.58 -20.89 23.36
C HIS A 33 -17.84 -21.76 23.39
N THR A 34 -17.81 -22.84 24.18
CA THR A 34 -18.97 -23.72 24.38
C THR A 34 -20.18 -22.93 24.89
N ASN A 35 -19.94 -21.94 25.76
CA ASN A 35 -20.95 -21.00 26.23
C ASN A 35 -20.60 -19.58 25.81
N LEU A 36 -20.95 -19.21 24.58
CA LEU A 36 -20.63 -17.87 24.05
C LEU A 36 -21.29 -16.74 24.86
N ARG A 37 -22.48 -16.96 25.43
CA ARG A 37 -23.17 -15.94 26.25
C ARG A 37 -22.36 -15.61 27.50
N GLU A 38 -21.79 -16.63 28.14
CA GLU A 38 -20.93 -16.46 29.30
C GLU A 38 -19.59 -15.83 28.92
N ALA A 39 -18.97 -16.29 27.82
CA ALA A 39 -17.73 -15.68 27.32
C ALA A 39 -17.90 -14.19 27.04
N ILE A 40 -19.01 -13.80 26.39
CA ILE A 40 -19.36 -12.39 26.17
C ILE A 40 -19.49 -11.64 27.50
N ARG A 41 -20.25 -12.17 28.46
CA ARG A 41 -20.47 -11.52 29.76
C ARG A 41 -19.19 -11.32 30.57
N MET A 42 -18.25 -12.27 30.49
CA MET A 42 -17.01 -12.24 31.29
C MET A 42 -15.86 -11.48 30.63
N THR A 43 -15.92 -11.29 29.30
CA THR A 43 -14.77 -10.79 28.52
C THR A 43 -15.04 -9.42 27.90
N LEU A 44 -16.28 -9.12 27.53
CA LEU A 44 -16.62 -7.94 26.75
C LEU A 44 -17.18 -6.83 27.62
N ASP A 45 -16.82 -5.61 27.26
CA ASP A 45 -17.35 -4.40 27.88
C ASP A 45 -18.73 -4.05 27.31
N LEU A 46 -19.46 -3.16 27.99
CA LEU A 46 -20.83 -2.80 27.65
C LEU A 46 -20.95 -2.15 26.27
N ASP A 47 -19.93 -1.41 25.84
CA ASP A 47 -19.83 -0.74 24.55
C ASP A 47 -19.47 -1.68 23.40
N GLU A 48 -19.06 -2.92 23.68
CA GLU A 48 -18.68 -3.92 22.68
C GLU A 48 -19.81 -4.90 22.36
N VAL A 49 -20.97 -4.75 22.99
CA VAL A 49 -22.12 -5.64 22.83
C VAL A 49 -23.37 -4.82 22.59
N ARG A 50 -24.07 -5.08 21.49
CA ARG A 50 -25.38 -4.49 21.21
C ARG A 50 -26.40 -5.58 20.93
N GLU A 51 -27.67 -5.22 21.00
CA GLU A 51 -28.78 -6.08 20.60
C GLU A 51 -29.47 -5.49 19.37
N ILE A 52 -29.72 -6.33 18.38
CA ILE A 52 -30.45 -5.97 17.17
C ILE A 52 -31.56 -6.98 16.91
N SER A 53 -32.62 -6.52 16.25
CA SER A 53 -33.69 -7.39 15.78
C SER A 53 -33.31 -7.99 14.43
N VAL A 54 -33.16 -9.32 14.37
CA VAL A 54 -32.83 -10.04 13.14
C VAL A 54 -34.00 -10.94 12.77
N GLN A 55 -34.40 -10.87 11.51
CA GLN A 55 -35.41 -11.77 10.95
C GLN A 55 -34.78 -13.14 10.66
N ASP A 56 -35.41 -14.20 11.15
CA ASP A 56 -35.01 -15.57 10.85
C ASP A 56 -35.52 -16.05 9.48
N LYS A 57 -35.10 -17.25 9.06
CA LYS A 57 -35.52 -17.85 7.79
C LYS A 57 -37.04 -18.12 7.69
N LYS A 58 -37.75 -18.13 8.83
CA LYS A 58 -39.20 -18.36 8.93
C LYS A 58 -39.96 -17.03 9.02
N GLY A 59 -39.29 -15.90 8.84
CA GLY A 59 -39.88 -14.57 8.86
C GLY A 59 -40.10 -13.99 10.26
N SER A 60 -39.76 -14.74 11.32
CA SER A 60 -39.89 -14.27 12.69
C SER A 60 -38.75 -13.33 13.07
N VAL A 61 -39.07 -12.17 13.62
CA VAL A 61 -38.08 -11.21 14.12
C VAL A 61 -37.74 -11.54 15.56
N ARG A 62 -36.46 -11.72 15.86
CA ARG A 62 -35.98 -12.02 17.22
C ARG A 62 -34.75 -11.17 17.58
N PRO A 63 -34.62 -10.78 18.86
CA PRO A 63 -33.42 -10.10 19.32
C PRO A 63 -32.21 -11.03 19.25
N HIS A 64 -31.10 -10.50 18.75
CA HIS A 64 -29.81 -11.16 18.70
C HIS A 64 -28.71 -10.20 19.16
N LYS A 65 -27.70 -10.76 19.83
CA LYS A 65 -26.51 -10.00 20.18
C LYS A 65 -25.60 -9.86 18.97
N ILE A 66 -25.11 -8.65 18.77
CA ILE A 66 -23.98 -8.35 17.91
C ILE A 66 -22.80 -7.91 18.78
N ILE A 67 -21.59 -8.18 18.32
CA ILE A 67 -20.37 -7.78 18.99
C ILE A 67 -19.52 -6.91 18.07
N SER A 68 -18.85 -5.91 18.62
CA SER A 68 -17.93 -5.07 17.87
C SER A 68 -16.70 -5.87 17.40
N GLU A 69 -15.95 -5.32 16.45
CA GLU A 69 -14.67 -5.87 16.03
C GLU A 69 -13.67 -5.98 17.20
N SER A 70 -13.62 -4.98 18.08
CA SER A 70 -12.81 -5.03 19.30
C SER A 70 -13.20 -6.23 20.18
N GLY A 71 -14.51 -6.41 20.42
CA GLY A 71 -14.99 -7.52 21.22
C GLY A 71 -14.72 -8.88 20.58
N PHE A 72 -14.84 -8.99 19.25
CA PHE A 72 -14.45 -10.19 18.53
C PHE A 72 -12.98 -10.55 18.79
N TYR A 73 -12.06 -9.59 18.69
CA TYR A 73 -10.64 -9.85 18.95
C TYR A 73 -10.37 -10.25 20.40
N LYS A 74 -11.03 -9.63 21.39
CA LYS A 74 -10.93 -10.04 22.80
C LYS A 74 -11.35 -11.51 22.99
N LEU A 75 -12.46 -11.94 22.38
CA LEU A 75 -12.93 -13.33 22.46
C LEU A 75 -11.95 -14.31 21.81
N VAL A 76 -11.37 -13.94 20.66
CA VAL A 76 -10.41 -14.78 19.93
C VAL A 76 -9.10 -14.91 20.70
N PHE A 77 -8.57 -13.81 21.23
CA PHE A 77 -7.31 -13.82 21.99
C PHE A 77 -7.41 -14.61 23.30
N ASN A 78 -8.60 -14.65 23.91
CA ASN A 78 -8.88 -15.46 25.10
C ASN A 78 -9.33 -16.90 24.79
N SER A 79 -9.44 -17.28 23.52
CA SER A 79 -9.89 -18.62 23.14
C SER A 79 -8.83 -19.69 23.40
N LYS A 80 -9.29 -20.88 23.79
CA LYS A 80 -8.45 -22.07 23.95
C LYS A 80 -8.32 -22.91 22.68
N LEU A 81 -9.06 -22.59 21.61
CA LEU A 81 -9.02 -23.37 20.37
C LEU A 81 -7.67 -23.24 19.66
N PRO A 82 -7.16 -24.34 19.06
CA PRO A 82 -5.95 -24.30 18.24
C PRO A 82 -6.02 -23.24 17.13
N LEU A 83 -7.13 -23.19 16.39
CA LEU A 83 -7.32 -22.22 15.29
C LEU A 83 -7.23 -20.77 15.78
N ALA A 84 -7.90 -20.45 16.90
CA ALA A 84 -7.86 -19.10 17.47
C ALA A 84 -6.46 -18.73 18.00
N LYS A 85 -5.73 -19.70 18.55
CA LYS A 85 -4.33 -19.51 18.98
C LYS A 85 -3.39 -19.30 17.79
N GLU A 86 -3.58 -20.02 16.69
CA GLU A 86 -2.81 -19.82 15.45
C GLU A 86 -3.07 -18.42 14.88
N PHE A 87 -4.32 -18.00 14.81
CA PHE A 87 -4.68 -16.65 14.41
C PHE A 87 -4.03 -15.60 15.33
N THR A 88 -4.17 -15.75 16.65
CA THR A 88 -3.57 -14.83 17.63
C THR A 88 -2.05 -14.76 17.48
N LYS A 89 -1.39 -15.91 17.27
CA LYS A 89 0.06 -15.98 17.04
C LYS A 89 0.44 -15.31 15.72
N TYR A 90 -0.35 -15.47 14.67
CA TYR A 90 -0.12 -14.81 13.38
C TYR A 90 -0.26 -13.29 13.49
N VAL A 91 -1.34 -12.83 14.11
CA VAL A 91 -1.57 -11.39 14.36
C VAL A 91 -0.42 -10.79 15.17
N THR A 92 -0.04 -11.43 16.29
CA THR A 92 0.97 -10.89 17.21
C THR A 92 2.41 -11.01 16.70
N LYS A 93 2.75 -12.02 15.89
CA LYS A 93 4.10 -12.22 15.37
C LYS A 93 4.34 -11.60 13.98
N VAL A 94 3.30 -11.45 13.17
CA VAL A 94 3.42 -10.99 11.78
C VAL A 94 2.76 -9.64 11.61
N ILE A 95 1.45 -9.56 11.85
CA ILE A 95 0.64 -8.38 11.53
C ILE A 95 1.06 -7.18 12.38
N LEU A 96 0.98 -7.27 13.71
CA LEU A 96 1.28 -6.16 14.60
C LEU A 96 2.74 -5.66 14.45
N PRO A 97 3.76 -6.55 14.36
CA PRO A 97 5.12 -6.09 14.08
C PRO A 97 5.28 -5.42 12.73
N GLN A 98 4.56 -5.87 11.69
CA GLN A 98 4.54 -5.18 10.40
C GLN A 98 3.91 -3.80 10.53
N ILE A 99 2.67 -3.69 11.02
CA ILE A 99 1.99 -2.39 11.23
C ILE A 99 2.86 -1.45 12.05
N ARG A 100 3.49 -1.91 13.14
CA ARG A 100 4.38 -1.07 13.96
C ARG A 100 5.59 -0.53 13.18
N LYS A 101 6.13 -1.31 12.24
CA LYS A 101 7.32 -0.95 11.45
C LYS A 101 6.97 -0.11 10.21
N THR A 102 5.90 -0.45 9.51
CA THR A 102 5.54 0.11 8.20
C THR A 102 4.36 1.08 8.25
N GLY A 103 3.66 1.17 9.38
CA GLY A 103 2.42 1.95 9.54
C GLY A 103 1.19 1.30 8.91
N THR A 104 1.35 0.23 8.13
CA THR A 104 0.27 -0.42 7.38
C THR A 104 0.47 -1.93 7.31
N PHE A 105 -0.62 -2.68 7.13
CA PHE A 105 -0.60 -4.10 6.79
C PHE A 105 -1.56 -4.34 5.62
N GLY A 106 -1.16 -5.17 4.66
CA GLY A 106 -1.94 -5.40 3.44
C GLY A 106 -1.51 -4.52 2.27
N ASN A 107 -2.39 -4.41 1.27
CA ASN A 107 -2.03 -4.12 -0.12
C ASN A 107 -1.18 -2.85 -0.27
N ASN A 108 0.05 -3.06 -0.73
CA ASN A 108 1.16 -2.13 -0.67
C ASN A 108 1.12 -1.05 -1.76
N GLN A 109 -0.07 -0.70 -2.27
CA GLN A 109 -0.23 0.23 -3.40
C GLN A 109 0.42 1.57 -3.10
N LEU A 110 0.32 2.07 -1.87
CA LEU A 110 0.99 3.29 -1.46
C LEU A 110 2.53 3.16 -1.51
N GLN A 111 3.11 2.05 -1.03
CA GLN A 111 4.56 1.83 -1.10
C GLN A 111 5.05 1.58 -2.54
N ALA A 112 4.25 0.89 -3.36
CA ALA A 112 4.53 0.67 -4.78
C ALA A 112 4.50 2.01 -5.54
N ASN A 113 3.53 2.87 -5.25
CA ASN A 113 3.42 4.20 -5.84
C ASN A 113 4.57 5.11 -5.39
N VAL A 114 4.94 5.10 -4.11
CA VAL A 114 6.09 5.86 -3.61
C VAL A 114 7.39 5.40 -4.26
N THR A 115 7.61 4.08 -4.37
CA THR A 115 8.80 3.52 -5.04
C THR A 115 8.85 3.91 -6.52
N ALA A 116 7.70 3.87 -7.21
CA ALA A 116 7.61 4.24 -8.61
C ALA A 116 7.90 5.74 -8.85
N LEU A 117 7.43 6.62 -7.96
CA LEU A 117 7.72 8.05 -8.00
C LEU A 117 9.22 8.33 -7.78
N GLN A 118 9.83 7.71 -6.77
CA GLN A 118 11.26 7.84 -6.48
C GLN A 118 12.14 7.37 -7.65
N LEU A 119 11.78 6.25 -8.31
CA LEU A 119 12.49 5.78 -9.51
C LEU A 119 12.37 6.79 -10.67
N GLY A 120 11.19 7.40 -10.82
CA GLY A 120 10.94 8.44 -11.80
C GLY A 120 11.86 9.65 -11.61
N GLU A 121 11.95 10.16 -10.37
CA GLU A 121 12.81 11.29 -10.00
C GLU A 121 14.28 10.99 -10.30
N GLN A 122 14.78 9.82 -9.88
CA GLN A 122 16.17 9.41 -10.15
C GLN A 122 16.48 9.33 -11.64
N LYS A 123 15.52 8.87 -12.45
CA LYS A 123 15.69 8.75 -13.90
C LYS A 123 15.73 10.11 -14.57
N VAL A 124 14.90 11.06 -14.12
CA VAL A 124 14.93 12.46 -14.59
C VAL A 124 16.26 13.13 -14.25
N ASP A 125 16.78 12.92 -13.05
CA ASP A 125 18.07 13.46 -12.64
C ASP A 125 19.23 12.91 -13.48
N ASN A 126 19.24 11.60 -13.73
CA ASN A 126 20.27 10.97 -14.56
C ASN A 126 20.22 11.45 -16.02
N LEU A 127 19.02 11.57 -16.60
CA LEU A 127 18.84 12.12 -17.94
C LEU A 127 19.31 13.58 -18.02
N SER A 128 19.01 14.38 -17.00
CA SER A 128 19.43 15.78 -16.92
C SER A 128 20.96 15.91 -16.91
N LYS A 129 21.65 15.05 -16.15
CA LYS A 129 23.11 14.98 -16.14
C LYS A 129 23.67 14.58 -17.51
N GLN A 130 23.06 13.60 -18.18
CA GLN A 130 23.49 13.15 -19.50
C GLN A 130 23.29 14.23 -20.58
N ILE A 131 22.16 14.93 -20.57
CA ILE A 131 21.90 16.07 -21.46
C ILE A 131 22.92 17.19 -21.24
N ALA A 132 23.26 17.49 -19.99
CA ALA A 132 24.27 18.50 -19.67
C ALA A 132 25.65 18.12 -20.23
N LEU A 133 26.04 16.84 -20.16
CA LEU A 133 27.29 16.35 -20.72
C LEU A 133 27.30 16.43 -22.25
N LEU A 134 26.24 15.93 -22.91
CA LEU A 134 26.09 15.99 -24.37
C LEU A 134 26.12 17.43 -24.89
N ASN A 135 25.49 18.36 -24.18
CA ASN A 135 25.54 19.78 -24.55
C ASN A 135 26.93 20.37 -24.41
N LYS A 136 27.71 19.91 -23.42
CA LYS A 136 29.11 20.32 -23.26
C LYS A 136 29.97 19.80 -24.42
N GLU A 137 29.81 18.54 -24.79
CA GLU A 137 30.49 17.92 -25.95
C GLU A 137 30.18 18.66 -27.25
N ARG A 138 28.90 18.89 -27.56
CA ARG A 138 28.48 19.65 -28.75
C ARG A 138 29.06 21.06 -28.80
N ARG A 139 29.21 21.74 -27.65
CA ARG A 139 29.85 23.07 -27.58
C ARG A 139 31.34 23.00 -27.92
N TYR A 140 32.05 21.97 -27.46
CA TYR A 140 33.45 21.76 -27.82
C TYR A 140 33.61 21.45 -29.32
N GLU A 141 32.77 20.59 -29.87
CA GLU A 141 32.77 20.27 -31.30
C GLU A 141 32.49 21.50 -32.16
N LYS A 142 31.51 22.32 -31.77
CA LYS A 142 31.20 23.58 -32.46
C LYS A 142 32.38 24.54 -32.42
N MET A 143 33.00 24.74 -31.25
CA MET A 143 34.22 25.56 -31.12
C MET A 143 35.36 25.04 -31.99
N ASN A 144 35.53 23.72 -32.08
CA ASN A 144 36.57 23.12 -32.90
C ASN A 144 36.31 23.34 -34.39
N ASN A 145 35.08 23.13 -34.84
CA ASN A 145 34.68 23.38 -36.23
C ASN A 145 34.79 24.86 -36.61
N ASP A 146 34.42 25.78 -35.71
CA ASP A 146 34.55 27.22 -35.93
C ASP A 146 36.03 27.63 -36.03
N LYS A 147 36.93 27.03 -35.21
CA LYS A 147 38.39 27.23 -35.32
C LYS A 147 38.95 26.75 -36.66
N ILE A 148 38.52 25.57 -37.13
CA ILE A 148 38.96 25.01 -38.42
C ILE A 148 38.55 25.94 -39.57
N LYS A 149 37.28 26.40 -39.58
CA LYS A 149 36.79 27.35 -40.60
C LYS A 149 37.57 28.65 -40.64
N ILE A 150 37.90 29.22 -39.47
CA ILE A 150 38.71 30.45 -39.40
C ILE A 150 40.09 30.21 -40.02
N PHE A 151 40.73 29.08 -39.71
CA PHE A 151 42.05 28.74 -40.24
C PHE A 151 42.05 28.53 -41.77
N ASP A 152 40.99 27.92 -42.32
CA ASP A 152 40.84 27.74 -43.76
C ASP A 152 40.67 29.08 -44.50
N VAL A 153 39.94 30.05 -43.93
CA VAL A 153 39.79 31.41 -44.49
C VAL A 153 41.12 32.17 -44.55
N PHE A 154 42.00 32.00 -43.55
CA PHE A 154 43.33 32.62 -43.58
C PHE A 154 44.23 32.01 -44.67
N LYS A 155 44.16 30.68 -44.88
CA LYS A 155 44.94 30.01 -45.95
C LYS A 155 44.54 30.44 -47.36
N THR A 156 43.28 30.79 -47.60
CA THR A 156 42.81 31.23 -48.92
C THR A 156 43.18 32.68 -49.25
N ASN A 157 43.42 33.53 -48.24
CA ASN A 157 43.82 34.93 -48.44
C ASN A 157 45.33 35.12 -48.67
N ASP A 158 46.17 34.22 -48.16
CA ASP A 158 47.63 34.26 -48.41
C ASP A 158 48.02 33.78 -49.83
N ALA A 159 47.11 33.15 -50.57
CA ALA A 159 47.35 32.74 -51.96
C ALA A 159 47.13 33.88 -53.00
N GLY A 160 46.79 35.10 -52.55
CA GLY A 160 46.35 36.22 -53.41
C GLY A 160 47.38 37.30 -53.74
N HIS A 161 48.60 37.27 -53.21
CA HIS A 161 49.63 38.29 -53.51
C HIS A 161 51.00 37.68 -53.79
N THR A 162 51.23 37.27 -55.03
CA THR A 162 52.33 37.75 -55.91
C THR A 162 52.29 36.96 -57.22
N ASN A 163 51.77 37.57 -58.28
CA ASN A 163 52.43 37.61 -59.59
C ASN A 163 51.62 38.45 -60.60
N GLY A 164 52.24 39.52 -61.08
CA GLY A 164 51.76 40.41 -62.14
C GLY A 164 52.67 41.64 -62.23
N LEU A 165 53.87 41.48 -62.79
CA LEU A 165 54.25 41.95 -64.13
C LEU A 165 54.64 43.44 -64.18
N ILE A 166 55.96 43.70 -64.22
CA ILE A 166 56.53 44.79 -65.03
C ILE A 166 57.32 44.13 -66.16
N GLN A 167 56.67 43.98 -67.31
CA GLN A 167 57.20 44.30 -68.64
C GLN A 167 56.00 44.56 -69.56
#